data_AF-A0AAD6K6P7-F1
#
_entry.id   AF-A0AAD6K6P7-F1
#
_cell.length_a   1.000
_cell.length_b   1.000
_cell.length_c   1.000
_cell.angle_alpha   90.00
_cell.angle_beta   90.00
_cell.angle_gamma   90.00
#
_symmetry.space_group_name_H-M   'P 1'
#
loop_
_entity.id
_entity.type
_entity.pdbx_description
1 polymer ?
#
loop_
_entity_poly.entity_id
_entity_poly.type
_entity_poly.pdbx_seq_one_letter_code
_entity_poly.pdbx_strand_id
1 'polypeptide(L)'
;MIYMVQLKQSFNIFHYYKTCRYYSRNSILEWSILLIDNSNRSGAMEFVVPPADSSSFFPISVRFSATSTYSELKVVNILPLKGGAPPKFSQRTQLVTENYQ
;
A
#
# COMPACT_ATOMS: atom_id res chain seq x y z
N MET A 1 -31.65 21.75 -0.39
CA MET A 1 -32.29 20.70 0.44
C MET A 1 -31.19 19.83 0.99
N ILE A 2 -31.01 19.90 2.30
CA ILE A 2 -29.94 19.25 3.06
C ILE A 2 -30.42 17.84 3.40
N TYR A 3 -29.61 16.82 3.11
CA TYR A 3 -29.71 15.55 3.82
C TYR A 3 -28.43 15.35 4.62
N MET A 4 -28.57 15.57 5.94
CA MET A 4 -27.74 14.93 6.95
C MET A 4 -28.30 13.53 7.19
N VAL A 5 -27.44 12.52 7.29
CA VAL A 5 -27.77 11.26 8.00
C VAL A 5 -26.64 10.94 8.97
N GLN A 6 -27.05 10.61 10.18
CA GLN A 6 -26.24 10.30 11.35
C GLN A 6 -25.14 9.25 11.11
N LEU A 7 -23.99 9.46 11.73
CA LEU A 7 -23.11 8.35 12.13
C LEU A 7 -23.76 7.61 13.30
N LYS A 8 -24.71 6.71 12.99
CA LYS A 8 -24.93 5.55 13.86
C LYS A 8 -23.64 4.74 13.73
N GLN A 9 -22.95 4.51 14.84
CA GLN A 9 -21.77 3.66 14.91
C GLN A 9 -22.04 2.37 14.13
N SER A 10 -21.44 2.24 12.95
CA SER A 10 -21.62 1.12 12.04
C SER A 10 -20.42 1.11 11.09
N PHE A 11 -19.23 0.83 11.65
CA PHE A 11 -18.16 0.22 10.85
C PHE A 11 -18.61 -1.21 10.54
N ASN A 12 -19.54 -1.34 9.61
CA ASN A 12 -19.99 -2.65 9.15
C ASN A 12 -18.96 -3.17 8.15
N ILE A 13 -18.21 -4.15 8.65
CA ILE A 13 -17.37 -5.13 7.94
C ILE A 13 -16.01 -4.58 7.48
N PHE A 14 -15.10 -4.38 8.43
CA PHE A 14 -13.67 -4.53 8.14
C PHE A 14 -13.45 -5.95 7.62
N HIS A 15 -13.27 -6.14 6.30
CA HIS A 15 -12.55 -7.31 5.82
C HIS A 15 -11.26 -7.40 6.64
N TYR A 16 -10.92 -8.59 7.18
CA TYR A 16 -9.78 -8.87 8.07
C TYR A 16 -8.42 -8.26 7.64
N TYR A 17 -8.34 -7.73 6.42
CA TYR A 17 -7.17 -7.23 5.74
C TYR A 17 -7.15 -5.69 5.56
N LYS A 18 -8.09 -4.91 6.10
CA LYS A 18 -8.11 -3.44 5.97
C LYS A 18 -8.21 -2.74 7.33
N THR A 19 -7.42 -1.70 7.55
CA THR A 19 -7.43 -0.91 8.80
C THR A 19 -7.30 0.59 8.51
N CYS A 20 -7.78 1.41 9.42
CA CYS A 20 -7.68 2.87 9.36
C CYS A 20 -7.18 3.40 10.71
N ARG A 21 -6.16 4.26 10.70
CA ARG A 21 -5.53 4.78 11.92
C ARG A 21 -5.26 6.27 11.79
N TYR A 22 -5.70 7.04 12.79
CA TYR A 22 -5.40 8.46 12.88
C TYR A 22 -4.23 8.74 13.83
N TYR A 23 -3.24 9.48 13.34
CA TYR A 23 -2.06 9.92 14.08
C TYR A 23 -2.18 11.43 14.38
N SER A 24 -2.76 11.75 15.54
CA SER A 24 -3.05 13.14 15.94
C SER A 24 -1.83 14.05 15.99
N ARG A 25 -0.65 13.52 16.37
CA ARG A 25 0.60 14.29 16.46
C ARG A 25 0.95 14.99 15.14
N ASN A 26 0.66 14.34 14.02
CA ASN A 26 1.02 14.81 12.69
C ASN A 26 -0.22 15.11 11.83
N SER A 27 -1.42 14.95 12.39
CA SER A 27 -2.70 15.02 11.67
C SER A 27 -2.77 14.12 10.43
N ILE A 28 -2.28 12.87 10.54
CA ILE A 28 -2.24 11.90 9.44
C ILE A 28 -3.35 10.87 9.62
N LEU A 29 -4.16 10.67 8.58
CA LEU A 29 -5.05 9.51 8.46
C LEU A 29 -4.37 8.45 7.59
N GLU A 30 -3.99 7.33 8.19
CA GLU A 30 -3.38 6.21 7.49
C GLU A 30 -4.43 5.15 7.17
N TRP A 31 -4.57 4.86 5.87
CA TRP A 31 -5.33 3.73 5.37
C TRP A 31 -4.40 2.59 5.01
N SER A 32 -4.61 1.42 5.62
CA SER A 32 -3.80 0.23 5.35
C SER A 32 -4.66 -0.90 4.76
N ILE A 33 -4.14 -1.53 3.71
CA ILE A 33 -4.68 -2.74 3.09
C ILE A 33 -3.55 -3.77 3.09
N LEU A 34 -3.74 -4.90 3.76
CA LEU A 34 -2.70 -5.90 3.97
C LEU A 34 -2.24 -6.57 2.66
N LEU A 35 -3.18 -6.84 1.76
CA LEU A 35 -2.93 -7.52 0.49
C LEU A 35 -3.81 -6.94 -0.61
N ILE A 36 -3.18 -6.54 -1.72
CA ILE A 36 -3.84 -6.15 -2.95
C ILE A 36 -3.37 -7.10 -4.06
N ASP A 37 -4.33 -7.74 -4.72
CA ASP A 37 -4.13 -8.65 -5.85
C ASP A 37 -5.29 -8.53 -6.85
N ASN A 38 -5.38 -9.47 -7.80
CA ASN A 38 -6.39 -9.44 -8.86
C ASN A 38 -7.84 -9.59 -8.34
N SER A 39 -8.05 -10.12 -7.14
CA SER A 39 -9.37 -10.28 -6.52
C SER A 39 -9.93 -8.98 -5.93
N ASN A 40 -9.07 -7.98 -5.67
CA ASN A 40 -9.43 -6.77 -4.94
C ASN A 40 -8.74 -5.50 -5.51
N ARG A 41 -8.71 -5.40 -6.85
CA ARG A 41 -8.06 -4.33 -7.63
C ARG A 41 -8.58 -2.91 -7.40
N SER A 42 -9.69 -2.75 -6.68
CA SER A 42 -10.28 -1.46 -6.38
C SER A 42 -10.69 -1.37 -4.91
N GLY A 43 -10.53 -0.19 -4.34
CA GLY A 43 -11.04 0.15 -3.02
C GLY A 43 -11.22 1.66 -2.93
N ALA A 44 -12.12 2.07 -2.04
CA ALA A 44 -12.33 3.47 -1.69
C ALA A 44 -12.28 3.63 -0.17
N MET A 45 -11.87 4.81 0.28
CA MET A 45 -12.00 5.26 1.65
C MET A 45 -12.82 6.55 1.63
N GLU A 46 -13.85 6.60 2.45
CA GLU A 46 -14.65 7.79 2.70
C GLU A 46 -14.43 8.23 4.15
N PHE A 47 -14.24 9.53 4.36
CA PHE A 47 -14.06 10.10 5.70
C PHE A 47 -14.66 11.51 5.75
N VAL A 48 -14.93 11.98 6.96
CA VAL A 48 -15.45 13.32 7.23
C VAL A 48 -14.48 14.03 8.16
N VAL A 49 -14.23 15.31 7.89
CA VAL A 49 -13.39 16.18 8.71
C VAL A 49 -14.17 17.44 9.10
N PRO A 50 -13.75 18.14 10.18
CA PRO A 50 -14.14 19.53 10.38
C PRO A 50 -13.78 20.40 9.16
N PRO A 51 -14.37 21.60 9.04
CA PRO A 51 -13.99 22.54 7.98
C PRO A 51 -12.47 22.72 7.92
N ALA A 52 -11.91 22.40 6.77
CA ALA A 52 -10.48 22.46 6.49
C ALA A 52 -10.27 22.95 5.06
N ASP A 53 -9.13 23.59 4.83
CA ASP A 53 -8.74 23.95 3.47
C ASP A 53 -8.41 22.68 2.67
N SER A 54 -8.91 22.56 1.44
CA SER A 54 -8.70 21.35 0.64
C SER A 54 -7.22 21.05 0.37
N SER A 55 -6.35 22.06 0.34
CA SER A 55 -4.90 21.86 0.15
C SER A 55 -4.25 21.12 1.31
N SER A 56 -4.85 21.11 2.51
CA SER A 56 -4.28 20.41 3.67
C SER A 56 -4.29 18.89 3.55
N PHE A 57 -5.03 18.33 2.58
CA PHE A 57 -5.08 16.89 2.31
C PHE A 57 -4.01 16.41 1.33
N PHE A 58 -3.19 17.32 0.79
CA PHE A 58 -2.19 17.02 -0.20
C PHE A 58 -0.77 17.34 0.29
N PRO A 59 0.24 16.57 -0.15
CA PRO A 59 0.14 15.40 -1.02
C PRO A 59 -0.34 14.15 -0.29
N ILE A 60 -1.05 13.26 -1.01
CA ILE A 60 -1.37 11.93 -0.50
C ILE A 60 -0.14 11.05 -0.75
N SER A 61 0.34 10.34 0.26
CA SER A 61 1.48 9.43 0.11
C SER A 61 1.01 7.98 0.08
N VAL A 62 1.49 7.20 -0.88
CA VAL A 62 1.18 5.76 -1.02
C VAL A 62 2.44 4.94 -0.73
N ARG A 63 2.31 3.94 0.14
CA ARG A 63 3.40 3.00 0.45
C ARG A 63 2.95 1.56 0.22
N PHE A 64 3.71 0.82 -0.57
CA PHE A 64 3.52 -0.61 -0.75
C PHE A 64 4.84 -1.32 -1.00
N SER A 65 4.83 -2.64 -0.80
CA SER A 65 5.91 -3.51 -1.23
C SER A 65 5.37 -4.77 -1.89
N ALA A 66 6.16 -5.33 -2.80
CA ALA A 66 5.83 -6.57 -3.49
C ALA A 66 7.08 -7.46 -3.63
N THR A 67 6.88 -8.76 -3.76
CA THR A 67 7.94 -9.74 -4.04
C THR A 67 8.22 -9.91 -5.53
N SER A 68 7.38 -9.32 -6.38
CA SER A 68 7.59 -9.15 -7.81
C SER A 68 8.00 -7.71 -8.13
N THR A 69 8.88 -7.55 -9.11
CA THR A 69 9.24 -6.25 -9.68
C THR A 69 8.38 -5.95 -10.91
N TYR A 70 8.21 -4.66 -11.21
CA TYR A 70 7.50 -4.23 -12.41
C TYR A 70 8.16 -4.70 -13.72
N SER A 71 9.49 -4.72 -13.76
CA SER A 71 10.27 -5.16 -14.92
C SER A 71 10.48 -6.66 -15.03
N GLU A 72 10.05 -7.42 -14.02
CA GLU A 72 10.19 -8.88 -13.93
C GLU A 72 11.63 -9.42 -14.12
N LEU A 73 12.64 -8.61 -13.84
CA LEU A 73 14.05 -9.02 -13.92
C LEU A 73 14.37 -10.17 -12.96
N LYS A 74 15.04 -11.21 -13.48
CA LYS A 74 15.41 -12.42 -12.73
C LYS A 74 16.86 -12.81 -13.00
N VAL A 75 17.58 -13.21 -11.95
CA VAL A 75 18.90 -13.83 -12.10
C VAL A 75 18.66 -15.28 -12.49
N VAL A 76 19.03 -15.64 -13.71
CA VAL A 76 18.78 -16.98 -14.25
C VAL A 76 19.88 -17.98 -13.90
N ASN A 77 21.13 -17.51 -13.75
CA ASN A 77 22.28 -18.36 -13.45
C ASN A 77 23.45 -17.56 -12.90
N ILE A 78 24.36 -18.23 -12.19
CA ILE A 78 25.68 -17.71 -11.80
C ILE A 78 26.75 -18.56 -12.46
N LEU A 79 27.64 -17.92 -13.22
CA LEU A 79 28.71 -18.61 -13.95
C LEU A 79 30.07 -18.39 -13.28
N PRO A 80 30.85 -19.45 -13.01
CA PRO A 80 32.20 -19.31 -12.46
C PRO A 80 33.19 -18.81 -13.53
N LEU A 81 34.02 -17.83 -13.17
CA LEU A 81 34.99 -17.22 -14.10
C LEU A 81 36.10 -18.16 -14.54
N LYS A 82 36.48 -19.14 -13.71
CA LYS A 82 37.60 -20.07 -13.97
C LYS A 82 37.13 -21.46 -14.44
N GLY A 83 35.88 -21.56 -14.89
CA GLY A 83 35.24 -22.85 -15.18
C GLY A 83 34.80 -23.59 -13.92
N GLY A 84 34.14 -24.73 -14.10
CA GLY A 84 33.56 -25.55 -13.03
C GLY A 84 32.03 -25.50 -12.98
N ALA A 85 31.44 -26.23 -12.02
CA ALA A 85 30.00 -26.30 -11.86
C ALA A 85 29.44 -24.94 -11.36
N PRO A 86 28.26 -24.51 -11.87
CA PRO A 86 27.57 -23.33 -11.35
C PRO A 86 27.33 -23.45 -9.83
N PRO A 87 27.69 -22.43 -9.03
CA PRO A 87 27.42 -22.44 -7.60
C PRO A 87 25.92 -22.37 -7.33
N LYS A 88 25.49 -22.95 -6.20
CA LYS A 88 24.13 -22.73 -5.70
C LYS A 88 23.96 -21.27 -5.30
N PHE A 89 22.82 -20.69 -5.61
CA PHE A 89 22.48 -19.34 -5.20
C PHE A 89 21.01 -19.24 -4.75
N SER A 90 20.72 -18.16 -4.04
CA SER A 90 19.37 -17.76 -3.66
C SER A 90 19.17 -16.30 -4.05
N GLN A 91 17.98 -15.94 -4.49
CA GLN A 91 17.61 -14.57 -4.84
C GLN A 91 16.42 -14.14 -3.99
N ARG A 92 16.49 -12.90 -3.49
CA ARG A 92 15.34 -12.19 -2.93
C ARG A 92 15.06 -10.97 -3.81
N THR A 93 13.83 -10.86 -4.27
CA THR A 93 13.36 -9.72 -5.08
C THR A 93 12.35 -8.92 -4.27
N GLN A 94 12.45 -7.59 -4.35
CA GLN A 94 11.54 -6.70 -3.67
C GLN A 94 11.32 -5.44 -4.49
N LEU A 95 10.06 -5.06 -4.67
CA LEU A 95 9.65 -3.75 -5.12
C LEU A 95 9.21 -2.96 -3.89
N VAL A 96 9.70 -1.74 -3.75
CA VAL A 96 9.30 -0.80 -2.70
C VAL A 96 9.07 0.57 -3.31
N THR A 97 8.08 1.27 -2.79
CA THR A 97 7.87 2.69 -3.09
C THR A 97 8.92 3.55 -2.38
N GLU A 98 9.46 4.53 -3.08
CA GLU A 98 10.24 5.62 -2.48
C GLU A 98 9.32 6.82 -2.22
N ASN A 99 9.12 7.69 -3.21
CA ASN A 99 8.18 8.82 -3.17
C ASN A 99 7.06 8.59 -4.19
N TYR A 100 5.98 7.94 -3.76
CA TYR A 100 4.78 7.74 -4.58
C TYR A 100 3.64 8.60 -4.04
N GLN A 101 3.18 9.56 -4.84
CA GLN A 101 2.14 10.53 -4.51
C GLN A 101 1.13 10.66 -5.65
#